data_AF-A0A7H8HIM6-F1
#
_entry.id   AF-A0A7H8HIM6-F1
#
_cell.length_a   1.000
_cell.length_b   1.000
_cell.length_c   1.000
_cell.angle_alpha   90.00
_cell.angle_beta   90.00
_cell.angle_gamma   90.00
#
_symmetry.space_group_name_H-M   'P 1'
#
loop_
_entity.id
_entity.type
_entity.pdbx_description
1 polymer ?
#
loop_
_entity_poly.entity_id
_entity_poly.type
_entity_poly.pdbx_seq_one_letter_code
_entity_poly.pdbx_strand_id
1 'polypeptide(L)'
;MSDYAPQPADKFTFGLWTVGWPANDPFGVATRAALDPVESVHRLAELGAYGVTFHDDDLLATEPDRDKAIERFRKALAETGLKVPMATTNLFTHPVFKDGGLTSNDRDVRRYALRKVRRNLDLAAELGAETYVVWGGREGAESDAAKDVRAALDRYKEGLDLLADYVVEKGYHLRFALEPKPNEPRGDILLPTIGHALGFISQLARPELFGLNPEVGHEQMAGLNFVHGISQALWQGKLFHIDLNGQHGPKYDQDLIFGHGDLKSAFFLVDLLENGGYEGPRHFDYKPLRTEDAEDVWVSAAANMRTYLILKEKSAAFRADPEVVEALAASRVPDLSTPTLAPGETFDDVLNDEFDLDAAAARGYHFTRLNQLALEHLLGVR
;
A
#
# COMPACT_ATOMS: atom_id res chain seq x y z
N MET A 1 -18.49 24.71 -6.46
CA MET A 1 -17.31 24.02 -5.92
C MET A 1 -17.75 22.62 -5.56
N SER A 2 -16.99 21.59 -5.96
CA SER A 2 -17.25 20.22 -5.51
C SER A 2 -17.12 20.18 -3.98
N ASP A 3 -18.01 19.47 -3.30
CA ASP A 3 -17.95 19.34 -1.83
C ASP A 3 -16.85 18.36 -1.38
N TYR A 4 -16.21 17.66 -2.32
CA TYR A 4 -15.23 16.59 -2.08
C TYR A 4 -15.75 15.55 -1.06
N ALA A 5 -17.05 15.22 -1.17
CA ALA A 5 -17.69 14.18 -0.40
C ALA A 5 -17.42 12.81 -1.06
N PRO A 6 -16.82 11.84 -0.34
CA PRO A 6 -16.50 10.54 -0.90
C PRO A 6 -17.75 9.76 -1.30
N GLN A 7 -17.62 8.96 -2.35
CA GLN A 7 -18.66 8.06 -2.85
C GLN A 7 -18.20 6.61 -2.77
N PRO A 8 -19.12 5.63 -2.68
CA PRO A 8 -18.74 4.20 -2.67
C PRO A 8 -17.86 3.78 -3.86
N ALA A 9 -18.00 4.46 -5.01
CA ALA A 9 -17.20 4.21 -6.21
C ALA A 9 -15.72 4.60 -6.05
N ASP A 10 -15.38 5.48 -5.10
CA ASP A 10 -13.98 5.87 -4.82
C ASP A 10 -13.22 4.76 -4.06
N LYS A 11 -13.94 3.78 -3.49
CA LYS A 11 -13.38 2.59 -2.81
C LYS A 11 -12.38 2.94 -1.69
N PHE A 12 -12.64 4.02 -0.95
CA PHE A 12 -11.84 4.38 0.22
C PHE A 12 -12.04 3.38 1.36
N THR A 13 -10.94 2.96 1.98
CA THR A 13 -10.96 1.97 3.06
C THR A 13 -9.94 2.33 4.14
N PHE A 14 -10.16 1.86 5.35
CA PHE A 14 -9.29 2.12 6.51
C PHE A 14 -9.08 0.84 7.31
N GLY A 15 -7.89 0.65 7.85
CA GLY A 15 -7.62 -0.38 8.84
C GLY A 15 -8.20 -0.01 10.19
N LEU A 16 -8.77 -0.97 10.93
CA LEU A 16 -9.22 -0.72 12.31
C LEU A 16 -8.09 -0.19 13.19
N TRP A 17 -6.86 -0.62 12.94
CA TRP A 17 -5.67 -0.18 13.67
C TRP A 17 -5.29 1.28 13.41
N THR A 18 -5.84 1.93 12.38
CA THR A 18 -5.51 3.31 12.00
C THR A 18 -6.18 4.30 12.94
N VAL A 19 -7.50 4.50 12.78
CA VAL A 19 -8.34 5.31 13.67
C VAL A 19 -8.38 4.76 15.10
N GLY A 20 -8.16 3.44 15.26
CA GLY A 20 -8.08 2.79 16.56
C GLY A 20 -6.72 2.92 17.27
N TRP A 21 -5.72 3.57 16.67
CA TRP A 21 -4.40 3.70 17.29
C TRP A 21 -4.46 4.60 18.55
N PRO A 22 -4.13 4.06 19.74
CA PRO A 22 -4.23 4.79 21.00
C PRO A 22 -3.09 5.80 21.22
N ALA A 23 -2.21 5.97 20.23
CA ALA A 23 -1.12 6.92 20.25
C ALA A 23 0.03 6.62 21.25
N ASN A 24 0.27 5.33 21.53
CA ASN A 24 1.50 4.91 22.18
C ASN A 24 2.65 4.90 21.16
N ASP A 25 3.80 5.44 21.55
CA ASP A 25 5.02 5.49 20.74
C ASP A 25 6.22 4.99 21.58
N PRO A 26 7.44 4.87 21.01
CA PRO A 26 8.60 4.36 21.75
C PRO A 26 9.00 5.18 23.00
N PHE A 27 8.49 6.40 23.15
CA PHE A 27 8.85 7.37 24.19
C PHE A 27 7.67 7.79 25.08
N GLY A 28 6.47 7.26 24.84
CA GLY A 28 5.26 7.69 25.54
C GLY A 28 4.17 6.63 25.61
N VAL A 29 3.40 6.68 26.70
CA VAL A 29 2.17 5.89 26.83
C VAL A 29 1.05 6.47 25.95
N ALA A 30 -0.01 5.70 25.78
CA ALA A 30 -1.21 6.08 25.03
C ALA A 30 -1.78 7.44 25.47
N THR A 31 -2.26 8.22 24.49
CA THR A 31 -2.99 9.49 24.73
C THR A 31 -4.49 9.35 24.49
N ARG A 32 -4.93 8.25 23.84
CA ARG A 32 -6.33 7.92 23.59
C ARG A 32 -6.66 6.53 24.14
N ALA A 33 -7.92 6.31 24.51
CA ALA A 33 -8.41 4.99 24.89
C ALA A 33 -8.48 4.06 23.67
N ALA A 34 -8.55 2.75 23.92
CA ALA A 34 -8.85 1.79 22.88
C ALA A 34 -10.24 2.09 22.29
N LEU A 35 -10.32 2.13 20.96
CA LEU A 35 -11.54 2.40 20.22
C LEU A 35 -12.30 1.10 19.95
N ASP A 36 -13.63 1.13 20.11
CA ASP A 36 -14.46 -0.03 19.80
C ASP A 36 -14.51 -0.28 18.28
N PRO A 37 -14.25 -1.50 17.79
CA PRO A 37 -14.38 -1.82 16.37
C PRO A 37 -15.78 -1.53 15.80
N VAL A 38 -16.84 -1.69 16.60
CA VAL A 38 -18.22 -1.36 16.18
C VAL A 38 -18.37 0.14 15.94
N GLU A 39 -17.85 0.98 16.84
CA GLU A 39 -17.85 2.43 16.66
C GLU A 39 -17.08 2.82 15.41
N SER A 40 -15.90 2.23 15.19
CA SER A 40 -15.10 2.45 13.98
C SER A 40 -15.89 2.19 12.70
N VAL A 41 -16.62 1.07 12.64
CA VAL A 41 -17.45 0.73 11.48
C VAL A 41 -18.52 1.79 11.22
N HIS A 42 -19.27 2.21 12.24
CA HIS A 42 -20.31 3.23 12.07
C HIS A 42 -19.75 4.60 11.67
N ARG A 43 -18.68 5.05 12.33
CA ARG A 43 -18.07 6.35 12.07
C ARG A 43 -17.43 6.41 10.69
N LEU A 44 -16.75 5.34 10.26
CA LEU A 44 -16.21 5.24 8.90
C LEU A 44 -17.33 5.23 7.84
N ALA A 45 -18.46 4.56 8.12
CA ALA A 45 -19.64 4.59 7.25
C ALA A 45 -20.23 6.00 7.11
N GLU A 46 -20.39 6.71 8.22
CA GLU A 46 -20.87 8.10 8.25
C GLU A 46 -19.98 9.04 7.43
N LEU A 47 -18.67 8.80 7.43
CA LEU A 47 -17.69 9.57 6.64
C LEU A 47 -17.63 9.17 5.16
N GLY A 48 -18.32 8.09 4.76
CA GLY A 48 -18.41 7.63 3.37
C GLY A 48 -17.33 6.63 2.94
N ALA A 49 -16.67 5.95 3.89
CA ALA A 49 -15.79 4.83 3.55
C ALA A 49 -16.57 3.68 2.91
N TYR A 50 -15.95 3.03 1.92
CA TYR A 50 -16.50 1.85 1.24
C TYR A 50 -16.34 0.56 2.07
N GLY A 51 -15.29 0.49 2.88
CA GLY A 51 -14.98 -0.69 3.66
C GLY A 51 -13.92 -0.48 4.72
N VAL A 52 -13.70 -1.53 5.49
CA VAL A 52 -12.79 -1.58 6.64
C VAL A 52 -11.93 -2.84 6.55
N THR A 53 -10.68 -2.75 6.99
CA THR A 53 -9.73 -3.87 7.05
C THR A 53 -9.29 -4.09 8.50
N PHE A 54 -8.72 -5.26 8.81
CA PHE A 54 -8.29 -5.57 10.18
C PHE A 54 -7.16 -6.61 10.23
N HIS A 55 -6.30 -6.49 11.24
CA HIS A 55 -5.57 -7.64 11.77
C HIS A 55 -6.50 -8.46 12.66
N ASP A 56 -6.26 -9.77 12.72
CA ASP A 56 -7.03 -10.70 13.55
C ASP A 56 -7.18 -10.28 15.03
N ASP A 57 -6.16 -9.65 15.60
CA ASP A 57 -6.15 -9.21 16.99
C ASP A 57 -6.82 -7.83 17.20
N ASP A 58 -7.02 -7.03 16.14
CA ASP A 58 -7.62 -5.68 16.25
C ASP A 58 -9.09 -5.73 16.67
N LEU A 59 -9.80 -6.80 16.27
CA LEU A 59 -11.19 -7.03 16.66
C LEU A 59 -11.35 -7.19 18.18
N LEU A 60 -10.26 -7.48 18.90
CA LEU A 60 -10.27 -7.73 20.35
C LEU A 60 -10.02 -6.46 21.17
N ALA A 61 -9.96 -5.28 20.55
CA ALA A 61 -9.57 -4.03 21.21
C ALA A 61 -10.39 -3.72 22.48
N THR A 62 -11.70 -3.99 22.47
CA THR A 62 -12.60 -3.77 23.62
C THR A 62 -13.36 -5.03 24.08
N GLU A 63 -13.22 -6.14 23.37
CA GLU A 63 -13.90 -7.42 23.65
C GLU A 63 -12.89 -8.58 23.54
N PRO A 64 -12.43 -9.16 24.66
CA PRO A 64 -11.42 -10.23 24.63
C PRO A 64 -11.98 -11.58 24.17
N ASP A 65 -13.30 -11.80 24.22
CA ASP A 65 -13.92 -13.00 23.67
C ASP A 65 -14.03 -12.89 22.15
N ARG A 66 -13.23 -13.69 21.44
CA ARG A 66 -13.12 -13.58 19.98
C ARG A 66 -14.44 -13.85 19.25
N ASP A 67 -15.25 -14.79 19.72
CA ASP A 67 -16.48 -15.15 19.02
C ASP A 67 -17.50 -14.01 19.17
N LYS A 68 -17.59 -13.41 20.36
CA LYS A 68 -18.41 -12.21 20.58
C LYS A 68 -17.90 -11.00 19.80
N ALA A 69 -16.58 -10.79 19.74
CA ALA A 69 -15.99 -9.70 18.96
C ALA A 69 -16.36 -9.81 17.48
N ILE A 70 -16.26 -11.02 16.91
CA ILE A 70 -16.63 -11.30 15.51
C ILE A 70 -18.13 -11.11 15.28
N GLU A 71 -18.98 -11.60 16.20
CA GLU A 71 -20.44 -11.42 16.11
C GLU A 71 -20.83 -9.93 16.07
N ARG A 72 -20.26 -9.14 16.99
CA ARG A 72 -20.48 -7.70 17.07
C ARG A 72 -20.00 -6.98 15.81
N PHE A 73 -18.82 -7.33 15.31
CA PHE A 73 -18.27 -6.75 14.09
C PHE A 73 -19.15 -7.07 12.86
N ARG A 74 -19.57 -8.33 12.69
CA ARG A 74 -20.49 -8.74 11.62
C ARG A 74 -21.81 -7.99 11.65
N LYS A 75 -22.36 -7.79 12.85
CA LYS A 75 -23.59 -7.02 13.03
C LYS A 75 -23.41 -5.57 12.57
N ALA A 76 -22.32 -4.90 12.96
CA ALA A 76 -22.03 -3.53 12.54
C ALA A 76 -21.84 -3.42 11.01
N LEU A 77 -21.14 -4.37 10.39
CA LEU A 77 -21.00 -4.44 8.92
C LEU A 77 -22.37 -4.58 8.23
N ALA A 78 -23.25 -5.43 8.75
CA ALA A 78 -24.60 -5.63 8.20
C ALA A 78 -25.48 -4.38 8.34
N GLU A 79 -25.36 -3.64 9.44
CA GLU A 79 -26.13 -2.40 9.68
C GLU A 79 -25.67 -1.23 8.81
N THR A 80 -24.37 -1.15 8.52
CA THR A 80 -23.77 -0.03 7.76
C THR A 80 -23.62 -0.30 6.27
N GLY A 81 -23.52 -1.58 5.88
CA GLY A 81 -23.19 -1.98 4.52
C GLY A 81 -21.70 -1.86 4.17
N LEU A 82 -20.82 -1.57 5.15
CA LEU A 82 -19.37 -1.58 4.91
C LEU A 82 -18.90 -2.97 4.49
N LYS A 83 -17.93 -2.98 3.56
CA LYS A 83 -17.29 -4.21 3.12
C LYS A 83 -16.00 -4.47 3.87
N VAL A 84 -15.53 -5.72 3.78
CA VAL A 84 -14.18 -6.12 4.21
C VAL A 84 -13.41 -6.57 2.97
N PRO A 85 -12.78 -5.64 2.21
CA PRO A 85 -12.07 -6.02 0.99
C PRO A 85 -10.73 -6.73 1.26
N MET A 86 -10.15 -6.49 2.43
CA MET A 86 -8.85 -7.01 2.84
C MET A 86 -8.82 -7.34 4.34
N ALA A 87 -8.08 -8.38 4.70
CA ALA A 87 -7.70 -8.69 6.08
C ALA A 87 -6.21 -9.10 6.14
N THR A 88 -5.62 -9.05 7.34
CA THR A 88 -4.22 -9.42 7.58
C THR A 88 -4.03 -10.09 8.95
N THR A 89 -2.83 -10.55 9.30
CA THR A 89 -2.53 -11.19 10.59
C THR A 89 -1.49 -10.39 11.37
N ASN A 90 -1.75 -10.13 12.65
CA ASN A 90 -0.73 -9.58 13.54
C ASN A 90 0.30 -10.66 13.89
N LEU A 91 1.46 -10.60 13.22
CA LEU A 91 2.63 -11.43 13.49
C LEU A 91 3.80 -10.64 14.07
N PHE A 92 3.52 -9.51 14.75
CA PHE A 92 4.57 -8.56 15.15
C PHE A 92 4.46 -8.03 16.58
N THR A 93 3.28 -8.07 17.19
CA THR A 93 3.05 -7.46 18.51
C THR A 93 3.40 -8.40 19.66
N HIS A 94 2.92 -9.65 19.63
CA HIS A 94 3.14 -10.59 20.73
C HIS A 94 4.65 -10.93 20.87
N PRO A 95 5.22 -10.99 22.11
CA PRO A 95 6.66 -11.21 22.31
C PRO A 95 7.25 -12.48 21.69
N VAL A 96 6.41 -13.47 21.37
CA VAL A 96 6.82 -14.70 20.67
C VAL A 96 7.39 -14.41 19.28
N PHE A 97 6.95 -13.34 18.63
CA PHE A 97 7.36 -12.96 17.27
C PHE A 97 8.56 -12.01 17.23
N LYS A 98 9.29 -11.85 18.35
CA LYS A 98 10.42 -10.92 18.45
C LYS A 98 11.52 -11.14 17.39
N ASP A 99 11.67 -12.37 16.88
CA ASP A 99 12.62 -12.74 15.81
C ASP A 99 11.94 -13.07 14.46
N GLY A 100 10.65 -12.74 14.33
CA GLY A 100 9.84 -13.07 13.16
C GLY A 100 8.68 -14.02 13.48
N GLY A 101 7.76 -14.13 12.53
CA GLY A 101 6.73 -15.15 12.48
C GLY A 101 7.19 -16.30 11.59
N LEU A 102 7.17 -16.11 10.27
CA LEU A 102 7.49 -17.13 9.28
C LEU A 102 8.99 -17.40 9.15
N THR A 103 9.85 -16.48 9.57
CA THR A 103 11.31 -16.59 9.47
C THR A 103 12.02 -16.54 10.84
N SER A 104 11.27 -16.72 11.93
CA SER A 104 11.85 -16.96 13.25
C SER A 104 12.85 -18.11 13.20
N ASN A 105 13.99 -17.96 13.88
CA ASN A 105 14.96 -19.05 14.03
C ASN A 105 14.32 -20.26 14.75
N ASP A 106 13.38 -20.00 15.68
CA ASP A 106 12.63 -21.01 16.41
C ASP A 106 11.55 -21.68 15.55
N ARG A 107 11.68 -22.99 15.36
CA ARG A 107 10.81 -23.75 14.43
C ARG A 107 9.36 -23.85 14.88
N ASP A 108 9.12 -23.96 16.17
CA ASP A 108 7.77 -24.02 16.74
C ASP A 108 7.03 -22.68 16.58
N VAL A 109 7.73 -21.55 16.67
CA VAL A 109 7.21 -20.21 16.36
C VAL A 109 6.75 -20.12 14.91
N ARG A 110 7.58 -20.56 13.94
CA ARG A 110 7.18 -20.62 12.52
C ARG A 110 5.90 -21.43 12.30
N ARG A 111 5.81 -22.59 12.96
CA ARG A 111 4.61 -23.44 12.90
C ARG A 111 3.39 -22.81 13.55
N TYR A 112 3.58 -22.03 14.61
CA TYR A 112 2.49 -21.29 15.26
C TYR A 112 1.99 -20.16 14.37
N ALA A 113 2.89 -19.37 13.76
CA ALA A 113 2.55 -18.31 12.82
C ALA A 113 1.64 -18.82 11.69
N LEU A 114 2.00 -19.96 11.06
CA LEU A 114 1.17 -20.60 10.03
C LEU A 114 -0.25 -20.92 10.51
N ARG A 115 -0.41 -21.42 11.74
CA ARG A 115 -1.75 -21.71 12.30
C ARG A 115 -2.54 -20.44 12.58
N LYS A 116 -1.87 -19.36 13.02
CA LYS A 116 -2.49 -18.05 13.27
C LYS A 116 -3.03 -17.46 11.96
N VAL A 117 -2.18 -17.40 10.91
CA VAL A 117 -2.58 -16.92 9.58
C VAL A 117 -3.71 -17.75 9.00
N ARG A 118 -3.61 -19.09 9.05
CA ARG A 118 -4.67 -19.99 8.58
C ARG A 118 -6.02 -19.67 9.24
N ARG A 119 -6.06 -19.49 10.56
CA ARG A 119 -7.30 -19.18 11.30
C ARG A 119 -7.92 -17.88 10.80
N ASN A 120 -7.11 -16.89 10.45
CA ASN A 120 -7.62 -15.62 9.98
C ASN A 120 -7.93 -15.60 8.47
N LEU A 121 -7.31 -16.46 7.66
CA LEU A 121 -7.74 -16.70 6.28
C LEU A 121 -9.18 -17.22 6.23
N ASP A 122 -9.54 -18.16 7.13
CA ASP A 122 -10.92 -18.67 7.25
C ASP A 122 -11.90 -17.52 7.52
N LEU A 123 -11.59 -16.64 8.49
CA LEU A 123 -12.43 -15.48 8.82
C LEU A 123 -12.50 -14.45 7.68
N ALA A 124 -11.37 -14.17 7.02
CA ALA A 124 -11.32 -13.24 5.90
C ALA A 124 -12.22 -13.70 4.75
N ALA A 125 -12.16 -14.99 4.41
CA ALA A 125 -13.02 -15.59 3.39
C ALA A 125 -14.51 -15.54 3.79
N GLU A 126 -14.84 -15.82 5.05
CA GLU A 126 -16.21 -15.72 5.58
C GLU A 126 -16.78 -14.29 5.52
N LEU A 127 -15.92 -13.27 5.64
CA LEU A 127 -16.31 -11.85 5.55
C LEU A 127 -16.27 -11.30 4.12
N GLY A 128 -15.92 -12.12 3.14
CA GLY A 128 -15.89 -11.74 1.72
C GLY A 128 -14.67 -10.92 1.31
N ALA A 129 -13.56 -11.01 2.05
CA ALA A 129 -12.30 -10.42 1.61
C ALA A 129 -11.79 -11.11 0.34
N GLU A 130 -11.22 -10.32 -0.56
CA GLU A 130 -10.63 -10.80 -1.82
C GLU A 130 -9.09 -10.69 -1.80
N THR A 131 -8.54 -9.94 -0.85
CA THR A 131 -7.10 -9.77 -0.66
C THR A 131 -6.69 -10.09 0.77
N TYR A 132 -5.56 -10.77 0.91
CA TYR A 132 -4.93 -11.05 2.20
C TYR A 132 -3.53 -10.42 2.24
N VAL A 133 -3.37 -9.37 3.03
CA VAL A 133 -2.09 -8.66 3.13
C VAL A 133 -1.15 -9.41 4.07
N VAL A 134 0.12 -9.50 3.69
CA VAL A 134 1.19 -10.11 4.49
C VAL A 134 2.31 -9.09 4.67
N TRP A 135 2.31 -8.43 5.83
CA TRP A 135 3.41 -7.59 6.28
C TRP A 135 4.37 -8.37 7.18
N GLY A 136 5.61 -8.51 6.71
CA GLY A 136 6.68 -9.23 7.39
C GLY A 136 7.43 -8.38 8.42
N GLY A 137 6.75 -7.54 9.21
CA GLY A 137 7.40 -6.51 10.04
C GLY A 137 8.45 -7.01 11.04
N ARG A 138 8.42 -8.28 11.45
CA ARG A 138 9.44 -8.90 12.32
C ARG A 138 10.42 -9.82 11.58
N GLU A 139 10.23 -10.06 10.29
CA GLU A 139 11.08 -10.92 9.48
C GLU A 139 12.34 -10.12 9.08
N GLY A 140 13.45 -10.31 9.78
CA GLY A 140 14.63 -9.46 9.60
C GLY A 140 15.72 -9.67 10.65
N ALA A 141 16.62 -8.70 10.79
CA ALA A 141 17.71 -8.73 11.76
C ALA A 141 18.17 -7.33 12.20
N GLU A 142 18.83 -7.28 13.36
CA GLU A 142 19.62 -6.10 13.80
C GLU A 142 21.12 -6.29 13.55
N SER A 143 21.55 -7.50 13.17
CA SER A 143 22.94 -7.84 12.91
C SER A 143 23.05 -8.97 11.89
N ASP A 144 23.96 -8.85 10.92
CA ASP A 144 24.09 -9.80 9.80
C ASP A 144 24.34 -11.25 10.22
N ALA A 145 25.10 -11.47 11.32
CA ALA A 145 25.40 -12.82 11.79
C ALA A 145 24.19 -13.54 12.42
N ALA A 146 23.12 -12.82 12.77
CA ALA A 146 21.97 -13.40 13.48
C ALA A 146 20.96 -14.10 12.56
N LYS A 147 21.04 -13.86 11.24
CA LYS A 147 20.07 -14.39 10.27
C LYS A 147 20.76 -14.84 8.99
N ASP A 148 20.70 -16.14 8.69
CA ASP A 148 20.99 -16.60 7.33
C ASP A 148 19.81 -16.23 6.43
N VAL A 149 19.99 -15.15 5.65
CA VAL A 149 18.95 -14.61 4.78
C VAL A 149 18.47 -15.63 3.74
N ARG A 150 19.35 -16.51 3.23
CA ARG A 150 18.93 -17.53 2.26
C ARG A 150 18.00 -18.54 2.92
N ALA A 151 18.38 -19.02 4.11
CA ALA A 151 17.54 -19.92 4.88
C ALA A 151 16.20 -19.25 5.28
N ALA A 152 16.22 -17.96 5.63
CA ALA A 152 15.02 -17.20 5.96
C ALA A 152 14.07 -17.08 4.75
N LEU A 153 14.58 -16.74 3.56
CA LEU A 153 13.79 -16.69 2.32
C LEU A 153 13.21 -18.06 1.95
N ASP A 154 13.97 -19.15 2.13
CA ASP A 154 13.46 -20.50 1.92
C ASP A 154 12.27 -20.82 2.86
N ARG A 155 12.32 -20.37 4.13
CA ARG A 155 11.19 -20.56 5.09
C ARG A 155 10.01 -19.67 4.76
N TYR A 156 10.28 -18.44 4.33
CA TYR A 156 9.23 -17.51 3.92
C TYR A 156 8.47 -18.08 2.71
N LYS A 157 9.20 -18.56 1.70
CA LYS A 157 8.63 -19.24 0.53
C LYS A 157 7.83 -20.49 0.94
N GLU A 158 8.41 -21.37 1.76
CA GLU A 158 7.71 -22.57 2.27
C GLU A 158 6.37 -22.21 2.94
N GLY A 159 6.37 -21.18 3.79
CA GLY A 159 5.17 -20.76 4.51
C GLY A 159 4.10 -20.18 3.58
N LEU A 160 4.49 -19.31 2.64
CA LEU A 160 3.56 -18.68 1.71
C LEU A 160 3.00 -19.68 0.70
N ASP A 161 3.82 -20.57 0.15
CA ASP A 161 3.35 -21.61 -0.77
C ASP A 161 2.32 -22.53 -0.08
N LEU A 162 2.55 -22.90 1.19
CA LEU A 162 1.60 -23.69 1.97
C LEU A 162 0.26 -22.96 2.20
N LEU A 163 0.31 -21.65 2.49
CA LEU A 163 -0.90 -20.84 2.67
C LEU A 163 -1.67 -20.66 1.36
N ALA A 164 -0.97 -20.53 0.23
CA ALA A 164 -1.59 -20.48 -1.10
C ALA A 164 -2.26 -21.81 -1.46
N ASP A 165 -1.59 -22.94 -1.22
CA ASP A 165 -2.20 -24.25 -1.43
C ASP A 165 -3.45 -24.44 -0.55
N TYR A 166 -3.43 -23.95 0.69
CA TYR A 166 -4.61 -23.97 1.56
C TYR A 166 -5.78 -23.15 1.00
N VAL A 167 -5.52 -21.92 0.54
CA VAL A 167 -6.55 -21.05 -0.08
C VAL A 167 -7.17 -21.71 -1.31
N VAL A 168 -6.34 -22.34 -2.15
CA VAL A 168 -6.80 -23.07 -3.35
C VAL A 168 -7.61 -24.31 -2.96
N GLU A 169 -7.13 -25.12 -2.00
CA GLU A 169 -7.83 -26.31 -1.50
C GLU A 169 -9.22 -25.96 -0.94
N LYS A 170 -9.33 -24.84 -0.23
CA LYS A 170 -10.60 -24.34 0.32
C LYS A 170 -11.51 -23.69 -0.70
N GLY A 171 -11.01 -23.40 -1.91
CA GLY A 171 -11.76 -22.66 -2.93
C GLY A 171 -12.04 -21.22 -2.52
N TYR A 172 -11.19 -20.62 -1.67
CA TYR A 172 -11.33 -19.22 -1.28
C TYR A 172 -10.90 -18.30 -2.44
N HIS A 173 -11.67 -17.24 -2.68
CA HIS A 173 -11.35 -16.23 -3.70
C HIS A 173 -10.39 -15.16 -3.15
N LEU A 174 -9.26 -15.61 -2.60
CA LEU A 174 -8.24 -14.73 -2.01
C LEU A 174 -7.00 -14.66 -2.90
N ARG A 175 -6.43 -13.46 -3.00
CA ARG A 175 -5.06 -13.23 -3.46
C ARG A 175 -4.22 -12.72 -2.30
N PHE A 176 -2.91 -12.95 -2.35
CA PHE A 176 -1.97 -12.47 -1.35
C PHE A 176 -1.26 -11.22 -1.83
N ALA A 177 -1.10 -10.24 -0.93
CA ALA A 177 -0.39 -8.99 -1.21
C ALA A 177 0.76 -8.83 -0.21
N LEU A 178 2.01 -8.96 -0.66
CA LEU A 178 3.17 -8.79 0.20
C LEU A 178 3.47 -7.30 0.38
N GLU A 179 3.68 -6.89 1.62
CA GLU A 179 3.95 -5.50 1.98
C GLU A 179 5.43 -5.29 2.30
N PRO A 180 6.20 -4.68 1.38
CA PRO A 180 7.60 -4.38 1.62
C PRO A 180 7.73 -3.20 2.58
N LYS A 181 8.73 -3.28 3.46
CA LYS A 181 9.15 -2.19 4.35
C LYS A 181 10.65 -2.29 4.58
N PRO A 182 11.44 -1.20 4.51
CA PRO A 182 12.89 -1.30 4.58
C PRO A 182 13.41 -1.64 5.98
N ASN A 183 12.83 -1.03 7.01
CA ASN A 183 13.21 -1.18 8.40
C ASN A 183 12.04 -0.76 9.31
N GLU A 184 12.24 -0.88 10.62
CA GLU A 184 11.27 -0.60 11.68
C GLU A 184 10.06 -1.57 11.68
N PRO A 185 9.96 -2.46 12.68
CA PRO A 185 10.71 -2.46 13.94
C PRO A 185 12.03 -3.24 13.93
N ARG A 186 12.40 -3.94 12.86
CA ARG A 186 13.74 -4.55 12.73
C ARG A 186 14.77 -3.54 12.24
N GLY A 187 16.05 -3.80 12.48
CA GLY A 187 17.14 -3.01 11.88
C GLY A 187 17.06 -3.02 10.35
N ASP A 188 16.97 -4.21 9.77
CA ASP A 188 16.69 -4.44 8.35
C ASP A 188 15.62 -5.52 8.21
N ILE A 189 14.55 -5.21 7.48
CA ILE A 189 13.44 -6.14 7.19
C ILE A 189 13.71 -6.87 5.87
N LEU A 190 13.36 -8.16 5.81
CA LEU A 190 13.41 -8.93 4.58
C LEU A 190 12.39 -8.39 3.56
N LEU A 191 12.77 -8.37 2.28
CA LEU A 191 11.97 -7.78 1.19
C LEU A 191 11.78 -6.26 1.38
N PRO A 192 12.87 -5.48 1.45
CA PRO A 192 12.83 -4.11 1.95
C PRO A 192 12.14 -3.10 1.02
N THR A 193 11.89 -3.45 -0.25
CA THR A 193 11.25 -2.56 -1.22
C THR A 193 10.38 -3.33 -2.21
N ILE A 194 9.54 -2.62 -2.96
CA ILE A 194 8.73 -3.15 -4.09
C ILE A 194 9.54 -4.13 -4.96
N GLY A 195 10.74 -3.74 -5.39
CA GLY A 195 11.55 -4.56 -6.29
C GLY A 195 11.99 -5.90 -5.68
N HIS A 196 12.36 -5.90 -4.40
CA HIS A 196 12.75 -7.11 -3.69
C HIS A 196 11.57 -8.07 -3.53
N ALA A 197 10.40 -7.54 -3.16
CA ALA A 197 9.18 -8.31 -3.04
C ALA A 197 8.75 -8.92 -4.40
N LEU A 198 8.84 -8.17 -5.51
CA LEU A 198 8.59 -8.71 -6.86
C LEU A 198 9.56 -9.84 -7.22
N GLY A 199 10.84 -9.65 -6.94
CA GLY A 199 11.86 -10.68 -7.17
C GLY A 199 11.56 -11.96 -6.39
N PHE A 200 11.16 -11.84 -5.13
CA PHE A 200 10.77 -12.97 -4.31
C PHE A 200 9.47 -13.64 -4.78
N ILE A 201 8.43 -12.86 -5.12
CA ILE A 201 7.16 -13.36 -5.65
C ILE A 201 7.38 -14.24 -6.88
N SER A 202 8.33 -13.86 -7.75
CA SER A 202 8.66 -14.64 -8.95
C SER A 202 9.14 -16.08 -8.65
N GLN A 203 9.60 -16.34 -7.43
CA GLN A 203 10.11 -17.64 -6.99
C GLN A 203 9.04 -18.50 -6.31
N LEU A 204 7.84 -17.99 -6.04
CA LEU A 204 6.75 -18.75 -5.41
C LEU A 204 6.19 -19.83 -6.34
N ALA A 205 5.56 -20.87 -5.78
CA ALA A 205 5.02 -21.98 -6.57
C ALA A 205 3.78 -21.58 -7.40
N ARG A 206 3.04 -20.56 -6.92
CA ARG A 206 1.84 -20.00 -7.55
C ARG A 206 1.95 -18.49 -7.67
N PRO A 207 2.94 -17.96 -8.41
CA PRO A 207 3.24 -16.53 -8.42
C PRO A 207 2.03 -15.69 -8.87
N GLU A 208 1.09 -16.24 -9.63
CA GLU A 208 -0.17 -15.61 -10.04
C GLU A 208 -1.10 -15.24 -8.87
N LEU A 209 -1.03 -15.94 -7.75
CA LEU A 209 -1.82 -15.64 -6.54
C LEU A 209 -1.20 -14.55 -5.67
N PHE A 210 0.03 -14.13 -5.97
CA PHE A 210 0.79 -13.17 -5.19
C PHE A 210 1.03 -11.88 -5.97
N GLY A 211 0.81 -10.77 -5.29
CA GLY A 211 1.16 -9.42 -5.70
C GLY A 211 1.66 -8.62 -4.51
N LEU A 212 1.54 -7.31 -4.60
CA LEU A 212 2.07 -6.36 -3.63
C LEU A 212 0.96 -5.59 -2.93
N ASN A 213 1.28 -5.17 -1.71
CA ASN A 213 0.67 -4.07 -0.98
C ASN A 213 1.75 -3.00 -0.68
N PRO A 214 2.14 -2.14 -1.63
CA PRO A 214 3.13 -1.13 -1.34
C PRO A 214 2.51 0.00 -0.53
N GLU A 215 3.29 0.57 0.40
CA GLU A 215 2.89 1.74 1.18
C GLU A 215 3.75 2.97 0.83
N VAL A 216 3.09 4.13 0.75
CA VAL A 216 3.77 5.42 0.45
C VAL A 216 4.97 5.65 1.38
N GLY A 217 4.76 5.52 2.69
CA GLY A 217 5.78 5.78 3.69
C GLY A 217 6.97 4.85 3.58
N HIS A 218 6.73 3.56 3.39
CA HIS A 218 7.77 2.53 3.35
C HIS A 218 8.83 2.77 2.27
N GLU A 219 8.44 3.05 1.02
CA GLU A 219 9.43 3.33 -0.03
C GLU A 219 10.11 4.70 0.19
N GLN A 220 9.37 5.68 0.75
CA GLN A 220 9.91 7.00 1.08
C GLN A 220 10.91 6.97 2.25
N MET A 221 10.79 6.02 3.18
CA MET A 221 11.79 5.75 4.23
C MET A 221 13.14 5.32 3.63
N ALA A 222 13.13 4.67 2.47
CA ALA A 222 14.34 4.34 1.70
C ALA A 222 14.78 5.46 0.74
N GLY A 223 14.09 6.60 0.73
CA GLY A 223 14.35 7.70 -0.21
C GLY A 223 13.97 7.39 -1.66
N LEU A 224 13.15 6.36 -1.90
CA LEU A 224 12.72 5.96 -3.23
C LEU A 224 11.52 6.78 -3.71
N ASN A 225 11.38 6.88 -5.03
CA ASN A 225 10.21 7.50 -5.64
C ASN A 225 9.06 6.48 -5.68
N PHE A 226 8.05 6.69 -4.84
CA PHE A 226 6.91 5.79 -4.74
C PHE A 226 6.12 5.66 -6.05
N VAL A 227 5.94 6.77 -6.78
CA VAL A 227 5.19 6.76 -8.06
C VAL A 227 5.87 5.82 -9.07
N HIS A 228 7.21 5.85 -9.16
CA HIS A 228 7.95 4.97 -10.06
C HIS A 228 7.83 3.49 -9.64
N GLY A 229 7.91 3.20 -8.34
CA GLY A 229 7.70 1.85 -7.81
C GLY A 229 6.30 1.33 -8.12
N ILE A 230 5.27 2.15 -7.94
CA ILE A 230 3.88 1.82 -8.30
C ILE A 230 3.73 1.60 -9.81
N SER A 231 4.36 2.43 -10.66
CA SER A 231 4.35 2.20 -12.11
C SER A 231 4.97 0.85 -12.48
N GLN A 232 6.06 0.43 -11.83
CA GLN A 232 6.65 -0.89 -12.03
C GLN A 232 5.72 -2.02 -11.57
N ALA A 233 5.05 -1.86 -10.42
CA ALA A 233 4.09 -2.85 -9.92
C ALA A 233 2.88 -3.00 -10.86
N LEU A 234 2.36 -1.90 -11.41
CA LEU A 234 1.31 -1.90 -12.43
C LEU A 234 1.78 -2.57 -13.73
N TRP A 235 2.99 -2.23 -14.20
CA TRP A 235 3.58 -2.83 -15.40
C TRP A 235 3.71 -4.36 -15.31
N GLN A 236 3.97 -4.90 -14.12
CA GLN A 236 4.03 -6.36 -13.90
C GLN A 236 2.65 -7.00 -13.60
N GLY A 237 1.57 -6.21 -13.52
CA GLY A 237 0.25 -6.70 -13.11
C GLY A 237 0.25 -7.21 -11.65
N LYS A 238 1.08 -6.62 -10.79
CA LYS A 238 1.31 -7.07 -9.41
C LYS A 238 0.83 -6.11 -8.32
N LEU A 239 0.26 -4.96 -8.67
CA LEU A 239 -0.37 -4.07 -7.68
C LEU A 239 -1.74 -4.63 -7.25
N PHE A 240 -1.77 -5.46 -6.21
CA PHE A 240 -3.00 -6.11 -5.74
C PHE A 240 -3.72 -5.28 -4.69
N HIS A 241 -2.97 -4.55 -3.87
CA HIS A 241 -3.43 -3.60 -2.87
C HIS A 241 -2.46 -2.41 -2.80
N ILE A 242 -2.84 -1.34 -2.13
CA ILE A 242 -1.97 -0.17 -1.91
C ILE A 242 -2.35 0.51 -0.60
N ASP A 243 -1.34 0.94 0.15
CA ASP A 243 -1.52 1.71 1.37
C ASP A 243 -1.06 3.16 1.19
N LEU A 244 -1.96 4.08 1.53
CA LEU A 244 -1.84 5.51 1.30
C LEU A 244 -1.65 6.24 2.63
N ASN A 245 -0.48 6.86 2.79
CA ASN A 245 -0.16 7.73 3.92
C ASN A 245 0.85 8.81 3.52
N GLY A 246 1.51 9.44 4.50
CA GLY A 246 2.52 10.45 4.26
C GLY A 246 3.77 10.23 5.12
N GLN A 247 4.93 10.51 4.51
CA GLN A 247 6.24 10.43 5.14
C GLN A 247 7.11 11.61 4.70
N HIS A 248 8.03 12.05 5.56
CA HIS A 248 9.07 13.03 5.22
C HIS A 248 10.45 12.38 5.14
N GLY A 249 10.64 11.54 4.12
CA GLY A 249 11.93 10.94 3.77
C GLY A 249 12.46 9.90 4.80
N PRO A 250 13.77 9.62 4.79
CA PRO A 250 14.39 8.60 5.64
C PRO A 250 14.42 8.98 7.12
N LYS A 251 13.43 8.50 7.88
CA LYS A 251 13.34 8.56 9.35
C LYS A 251 12.38 7.45 9.81
N TYR A 252 12.02 7.46 11.10
CA TYR A 252 10.96 6.60 11.63
C TYR A 252 9.68 6.72 10.78
N ASP A 253 8.91 5.66 10.76
CA ASP A 253 7.65 5.61 10.04
C ASP A 253 6.61 6.53 10.69
N GLN A 254 6.20 7.56 9.95
CA GLN A 254 5.37 8.64 10.49
C GLN A 254 3.87 8.37 10.39
N ASP A 255 3.44 7.53 9.43
CA ASP A 255 2.02 7.24 9.19
C ASP A 255 1.14 8.50 9.06
N LEU A 256 1.62 9.56 8.39
CA LEU A 256 0.83 10.80 8.28
C LEU A 256 -0.39 10.59 7.39
N ILE A 257 -1.36 11.49 7.50
CA ILE A 257 -2.46 11.63 6.54
C ILE A 257 -1.88 11.65 5.11
N PHE A 258 -2.52 10.94 4.18
CA PHE A 258 -2.12 10.92 2.78
C PHE A 258 -2.01 12.34 2.20
N GLY A 259 -0.87 12.63 1.56
CA GLY A 259 -0.55 13.95 1.02
C GLY A 259 0.06 14.95 2.01
N HIS A 260 0.11 14.65 3.31
CA HIS A 260 0.76 15.51 4.31
C HIS A 260 2.28 15.28 4.43
N GLY A 261 2.83 14.33 3.67
CA GLY A 261 4.27 14.10 3.50
C GLY A 261 4.83 14.80 2.24
N ASP A 262 5.30 14.02 1.27
CA ASP A 262 5.61 14.51 -0.08
C ASP A 262 4.34 14.73 -0.91
N LEU A 263 3.78 15.95 -0.82
CA LEU A 263 2.57 16.34 -1.53
C LEU A 263 2.71 16.25 -3.06
N LYS A 264 3.90 16.52 -3.62
CA LYS A 264 4.11 16.46 -5.07
C LYS A 264 4.09 15.02 -5.55
N SER A 265 4.72 14.11 -4.81
CA SER A 265 4.62 12.67 -5.08
C SER A 265 3.18 12.17 -4.94
N ALA A 266 2.43 12.62 -3.93
CA ALA A 266 1.03 12.25 -3.76
C ALA A 266 0.16 12.69 -4.95
N PHE A 267 0.37 13.89 -5.48
CA PHE A 267 -0.31 14.37 -6.69
C PHE A 267 -0.09 13.45 -7.89
N PHE A 268 1.17 13.11 -8.20
CA PHE A 268 1.48 12.21 -9.31
C PHE A 268 1.08 10.76 -9.06
N LEU A 269 1.02 10.33 -7.80
CA LEU A 269 0.47 9.02 -7.46
C LEU A 269 -1.02 8.97 -7.78
N VAL A 270 -1.81 9.96 -7.37
CA VAL A 270 -3.24 10.01 -7.70
C VAL A 270 -3.43 10.06 -9.22
N ASP A 271 -2.64 10.87 -9.93
CA ASP A 271 -2.66 10.90 -11.40
C ASP A 271 -2.40 9.51 -12.02
N LEU A 272 -1.41 8.77 -11.50
CA LEU A 272 -1.11 7.41 -11.93
C LEU A 272 -2.22 6.43 -11.58
N LEU A 273 -2.82 6.48 -10.38
CA LEU A 273 -3.85 5.53 -9.98
C LEU A 273 -5.16 5.71 -10.76
N GLU A 274 -5.54 6.96 -11.04
CA GLU A 274 -6.77 7.26 -11.78
C GLU A 274 -6.63 7.01 -13.29
N ASN A 275 -5.42 7.08 -13.85
CA ASN A 275 -5.18 6.92 -15.30
C ASN A 275 -4.37 5.68 -15.69
N GLY A 276 -3.81 4.95 -14.72
CA GLY A 276 -2.92 3.80 -14.91
C GLY A 276 -3.58 2.44 -14.73
N GLY A 277 -4.92 2.40 -14.60
CA GLY A 277 -5.69 1.15 -14.57
C GLY A 277 -5.79 0.46 -13.21
N TYR A 278 -5.58 1.17 -12.10
CA TYR A 278 -5.76 0.60 -10.76
C TYR A 278 -7.23 0.66 -10.31
N GLU A 279 -7.86 -0.51 -10.19
CA GLU A 279 -9.27 -0.64 -9.79
C GLU A 279 -9.47 -1.06 -8.32
N GLY A 280 -8.39 -1.31 -7.58
CA GLY A 280 -8.46 -1.77 -6.19
C GLY A 280 -8.85 -0.68 -5.18
N PRO A 281 -8.96 -1.04 -3.88
CA PRO A 281 -9.25 -0.08 -2.81
C PRO A 281 -8.18 1.01 -2.70
N ARG A 282 -8.60 2.21 -2.31
CA ARG A 282 -7.69 3.27 -1.86
C ARG A 282 -7.63 3.17 -0.34
N HIS A 283 -6.75 2.29 0.16
CA HIS A 283 -6.64 2.02 1.58
C HIS A 283 -5.72 3.04 2.25
N PHE A 284 -6.17 3.62 3.35
CA PHE A 284 -5.36 4.53 4.16
C PHE A 284 -4.83 3.77 5.37
N ASP A 285 -3.55 3.40 5.34
CA ASP A 285 -2.82 2.91 6.51
C ASP A 285 -2.04 4.08 7.13
N TYR A 286 -2.66 4.75 8.09
CA TYR A 286 -2.13 5.96 8.68
C TYR A 286 -2.44 6.02 10.18
N LYS A 287 -1.89 7.01 10.88
CA LYS A 287 -2.16 7.28 12.30
C LYS A 287 -2.64 8.71 12.50
N PRO A 288 -3.77 8.93 13.20
CA PRO A 288 -4.09 10.24 13.75
C PRO A 288 -2.95 10.71 14.66
N LEU A 289 -2.53 11.97 14.54
CA LEU A 289 -1.34 12.46 15.25
C LEU A 289 -1.50 12.24 16.77
N ARG A 290 -0.39 12.00 17.47
CA ARG A 290 -0.42 11.75 18.92
C ARG A 290 -1.03 12.89 19.74
N THR A 291 -1.00 14.10 19.20
CA THR A 291 -1.56 15.33 19.78
C THR A 291 -3.09 15.40 19.76
N GLU A 292 -3.71 14.61 18.90
CA GLU A 292 -5.14 14.66 18.61
C GLU A 292 -5.98 13.92 19.66
N ASP A 293 -7.18 14.42 19.93
CA ASP A 293 -8.16 13.74 20.78
C ASP A 293 -9.04 12.75 19.97
N ALA A 294 -10.12 12.25 20.58
CA ALA A 294 -11.02 11.29 19.93
C ALA A 294 -11.90 11.91 18.82
N GLU A 295 -12.16 13.22 18.86
CA GLU A 295 -12.90 13.91 17.80
C GLU A 295 -12.01 14.13 16.57
N ASP A 296 -10.77 14.57 16.83
CA ASP A 296 -9.75 14.85 15.81
C ASP A 296 -9.36 13.60 14.99
N VAL A 297 -9.47 12.38 15.56
CA VAL A 297 -9.31 11.11 14.83
C VAL A 297 -10.22 11.04 13.59
N TRP A 298 -11.46 11.51 13.72
CA TRP A 298 -12.42 11.49 12.63
C TRP A 298 -12.16 12.62 11.62
N VAL A 299 -11.61 13.75 12.09
CA VAL A 299 -11.12 14.82 11.22
C VAL A 299 -9.97 14.32 10.35
N SER A 300 -9.01 13.58 10.91
CA SER A 300 -7.90 13.02 10.14
C SER A 300 -8.34 11.91 9.17
N ALA A 301 -9.35 11.10 9.52
CA ALA A 301 -9.92 10.12 8.61
C ALA A 301 -10.58 10.81 7.40
N ALA A 302 -11.36 11.86 7.65
CA ALA A 302 -11.95 12.65 6.58
C ALA A 302 -10.89 13.36 5.72
N ALA A 303 -9.80 13.85 6.34
CA ALA A 303 -8.71 14.54 5.64
C ALA A 303 -8.01 13.66 4.60
N ASN A 304 -7.83 12.37 4.86
CA ASN A 304 -7.29 11.41 3.90
C ASN A 304 -8.12 11.36 2.60
N MET A 305 -9.43 11.11 2.73
CA MET A 305 -10.35 11.04 1.59
C MET A 305 -10.44 12.38 0.85
N ARG A 306 -10.58 13.49 1.59
CA ARG A 306 -10.65 14.83 1.00
C ARG A 306 -9.39 15.17 0.21
N THR A 307 -8.22 14.87 0.76
CA THR A 307 -6.95 15.14 0.08
C THR A 307 -6.85 14.34 -1.22
N TYR A 308 -7.20 13.05 -1.21
CA TYR A 308 -7.23 12.26 -2.43
C TYR A 308 -8.16 12.86 -3.49
N LEU A 309 -9.39 13.23 -3.11
CA LEU A 309 -10.38 13.79 -4.05
C LEU A 309 -9.95 15.15 -4.63
N ILE A 310 -9.31 16.01 -3.83
CA ILE A 310 -8.73 17.27 -4.31
C ILE A 310 -7.62 17.00 -5.33
N LEU A 311 -6.71 16.08 -5.02
CA LEU A 311 -5.62 15.71 -5.93
C LEU A 311 -6.14 15.06 -7.22
N LYS A 312 -7.21 14.26 -7.14
CA LYS A 312 -7.90 13.65 -8.29
C LYS A 312 -8.48 14.72 -9.21
N GLU A 313 -9.20 15.71 -8.68
CA GLU A 313 -9.72 16.82 -9.47
C GLU A 313 -8.59 17.61 -10.15
N LYS A 314 -7.50 17.89 -9.43
CA LYS A 314 -6.32 18.58 -9.95
C LYS A 314 -5.59 17.79 -11.04
N SER A 315 -5.47 16.47 -10.89
CA SER A 315 -4.88 15.61 -11.92
C SER A 315 -5.75 15.62 -13.19
N ALA A 316 -7.07 15.53 -13.06
CA ALA A 316 -7.98 15.61 -14.19
C ALA A 316 -7.87 16.96 -14.92
N ALA A 317 -7.80 18.07 -14.18
CA ALA A 317 -7.58 19.41 -14.75
C ALA A 317 -6.22 19.52 -15.45
N PHE A 318 -5.14 19.01 -14.82
CA PHE A 318 -3.80 18.96 -15.41
C PHE A 318 -3.78 18.22 -16.74
N ARG A 319 -4.38 17.03 -16.80
CA ARG A 319 -4.42 16.21 -18.03
C ARG A 319 -5.28 16.82 -19.14
N ALA A 320 -6.29 17.62 -18.77
CA ALA A 320 -7.22 18.26 -19.72
C ALA A 320 -6.73 19.62 -20.25
N ASP A 321 -5.74 20.25 -19.61
CA ASP A 321 -5.22 21.56 -20.02
C ASP A 321 -4.49 21.49 -21.38
N PRO A 322 -4.93 22.23 -22.40
CA PRO A 322 -4.27 22.26 -23.72
C PRO A 322 -2.79 22.66 -23.66
N GLU A 323 -2.38 23.53 -22.72
CA GLU A 323 -0.97 23.89 -22.56
C GLU A 323 -0.14 22.74 -21.99
N VAL A 324 -0.75 21.89 -21.14
CA VAL A 324 -0.11 20.67 -20.65
C VAL A 324 0.02 19.66 -21.79
N VAL A 325 -1.00 19.49 -22.63
CA VAL A 325 -0.94 18.62 -23.81
C VAL A 325 0.17 19.08 -24.77
N GLU A 326 0.27 20.38 -25.04
CA GLU A 326 1.37 20.97 -25.83
C GLU A 326 2.73 20.68 -25.18
N ALA A 327 2.85 20.90 -23.87
CA ALA A 327 4.10 20.69 -23.14
C ALA A 327 4.52 19.21 -23.12
N LEU A 328 3.57 18.28 -23.02
CA LEU A 328 3.82 16.83 -23.12
C LEU A 328 4.37 16.45 -24.50
N ALA A 329 3.75 16.96 -25.56
CA ALA A 329 4.20 16.73 -26.94
C ALA A 329 5.59 17.34 -27.19
N ALA A 330 5.83 18.59 -26.75
CA ALA A 330 7.14 19.23 -26.84
C ALA A 330 8.22 18.48 -26.06
N SER A 331 7.82 17.80 -24.97
CA SER A 331 8.70 16.96 -24.15
C SER A 331 8.87 15.54 -24.70
N ARG A 332 8.23 15.19 -25.82
CA ARG A 332 8.25 13.85 -26.44
C ARG A 332 7.83 12.72 -25.50
N VAL A 333 6.98 13.02 -24.50
CA VAL A 333 6.51 12.01 -23.53
C VAL A 333 5.68 10.91 -24.24
N PRO A 334 4.73 11.23 -25.14
CA PRO A 334 3.96 10.21 -25.84
C PRO A 334 4.82 9.30 -26.74
N ASP A 335 5.91 9.83 -27.30
CA ASP A 335 6.77 9.12 -28.25
C ASP A 335 7.41 7.87 -27.63
N LEU A 336 7.61 7.83 -26.31
CA LEU A 336 8.13 6.66 -25.59
C LEU A 336 7.21 5.43 -25.70
N SER A 337 5.94 5.62 -26.06
CA SER A 337 4.99 4.52 -26.30
C SER A 337 5.21 3.82 -27.64
N THR A 338 5.97 4.43 -28.56
CA THR A 338 6.33 3.80 -29.84
C THR A 338 7.46 2.80 -29.62
N PRO A 339 7.31 1.53 -30.05
CA PRO A 339 8.41 0.57 -30.00
C PRO A 339 9.67 1.11 -30.69
N THR A 340 10.84 0.88 -30.09
CA THR A 340 12.12 1.30 -30.67
C THR A 340 12.37 0.65 -32.02
N LEU A 341 11.99 -0.62 -32.18
CA LEU A 341 12.10 -1.35 -33.43
C LEU A 341 10.79 -1.33 -34.20
N ALA A 342 10.86 -1.15 -35.51
CA ALA A 342 9.72 -1.37 -36.39
C ALA A 342 9.36 -2.88 -36.45
N PRO A 343 8.10 -3.23 -36.78
CA PRO A 343 7.71 -4.63 -36.94
C PRO A 343 8.55 -5.35 -38.00
N GLY A 344 9.29 -6.37 -37.57
CA GLY A 344 10.14 -7.19 -38.44
C GLY A 344 11.55 -6.65 -38.67
N GLU A 345 11.90 -5.52 -38.06
CA GLU A 345 13.25 -4.97 -38.11
C GLU A 345 14.25 -5.85 -37.36
N THR A 346 15.43 -6.02 -37.95
CA THR A 346 16.54 -6.79 -37.41
C THR A 346 17.63 -5.88 -36.88
N PHE A 347 18.59 -6.45 -36.15
CA PHE A 347 19.74 -5.69 -35.69
C PHE A 347 20.60 -5.16 -36.85
N ASP A 348 20.66 -5.89 -37.97
CA ASP A 348 21.39 -5.45 -39.17
C ASP A 348 20.73 -4.21 -39.80
N ASP A 349 19.40 -4.10 -39.75
CA ASP A 349 18.68 -2.91 -40.22
C ASP A 349 19.07 -1.68 -39.38
N VAL A 350 19.04 -1.81 -38.05
CA VAL A 350 19.43 -0.73 -37.11
C VAL A 350 20.90 -0.31 -37.28
N LEU A 351 21.80 -1.26 -37.60
CA LEU A 351 23.21 -0.93 -37.84
C LEU A 351 23.43 -0.07 -39.08
N ASN A 352 22.48 -0.06 -40.01
CA ASN A 352 22.54 0.73 -41.23
C ASN A 352 21.88 2.12 -41.08
N ASP A 353 21.33 2.45 -39.91
CA ASP A 353 20.74 3.77 -39.67
C ASP A 353 21.81 4.87 -39.62
N GLU A 354 21.54 5.97 -40.31
CA GLU A 354 22.32 7.21 -40.16
C GLU A 354 21.77 8.03 -38.99
N PHE A 355 22.63 8.38 -38.04
CA PHE A 355 22.26 9.20 -36.88
C PHE A 355 23.28 10.32 -36.62
N ASP A 356 22.84 11.58 -36.79
CA ASP A 356 23.64 12.75 -36.44
C ASP A 356 23.60 12.99 -34.93
N LEU A 357 24.67 12.53 -34.26
CA LEU A 357 24.83 12.60 -32.81
C LEU A 357 24.87 14.05 -32.29
N ASP A 358 25.57 14.95 -32.99
CA ASP A 358 25.78 16.32 -32.52
C ASP A 358 24.50 17.14 -32.67
N ALA A 359 23.79 16.98 -33.79
CA ALA A 359 22.48 17.60 -33.97
C ALA A 359 21.45 17.06 -32.94
N ALA A 360 21.51 15.78 -32.59
CA ALA A 360 20.64 15.18 -31.59
C ALA A 360 20.96 15.68 -30.16
N ALA A 361 22.24 15.82 -29.82
CA ALA A 361 22.69 16.29 -28.51
C ALA A 361 22.23 17.74 -28.21
N ALA A 362 22.01 18.56 -29.24
CA ALA A 362 21.52 19.92 -29.09
C ALA A 362 20.01 20.02 -28.77
N ARG A 363 19.25 18.91 -28.79
CA ARG A 363 17.79 18.91 -28.59
C ARG A 363 17.43 19.15 -27.11
N GLY A 364 16.64 20.18 -26.84
CA GLY A 364 15.97 20.37 -25.55
C GLY A 364 14.75 19.45 -25.39
N TYR A 365 14.45 19.05 -24.15
CA TYR A 365 13.27 18.24 -23.80
C TYR A 365 12.22 19.01 -22.99
N HIS A 366 12.47 20.28 -22.65
CA HIS A 366 11.48 21.22 -22.10
C HIS A 366 10.74 20.77 -20.82
N PHE A 367 11.27 19.79 -20.08
CA PHE A 367 10.63 19.25 -18.87
C PHE A 367 10.36 20.29 -17.77
N THR A 368 11.14 21.38 -17.69
CA THR A 368 10.90 22.46 -16.72
C THR A 368 9.54 23.12 -16.95
N ARG A 369 9.14 23.37 -18.21
CA ARG A 369 7.82 23.95 -18.52
C ARG A 369 6.70 22.99 -18.09
N LEU A 370 6.82 21.71 -18.46
CA LEU A 370 5.84 20.69 -18.11
C LEU A 370 5.69 20.54 -16.58
N ASN A 371 6.81 20.48 -15.86
CA ASN A 371 6.81 20.36 -14.39
C ASN A 371 6.22 21.60 -13.71
N GLN A 372 6.46 22.79 -14.26
CA GLN A 372 5.91 24.03 -13.72
C GLN A 372 4.39 24.06 -13.90
N LEU A 373 3.88 23.66 -15.06
CA LEU A 373 2.43 23.55 -15.28
C LEU A 373 1.79 22.56 -14.29
N ALA A 374 2.40 21.39 -14.07
CA ALA A 374 1.93 20.43 -13.07
C ALA A 374 1.87 21.04 -11.65
N LEU A 375 2.88 21.82 -11.27
CA LEU A 375 2.90 22.50 -9.97
C LEU A 375 1.83 23.59 -9.88
N GLU A 376 1.58 24.33 -10.95
CA GLU A 376 0.54 25.37 -11.00
C GLU A 376 -0.87 24.78 -10.85
N HIS A 377 -1.15 23.65 -11.51
CA HIS A 377 -2.39 22.87 -11.32
C HIS A 377 -2.52 22.37 -9.87
N LEU A 378 -1.43 21.81 -9.33
CA LEU A 378 -1.39 21.35 -7.93
C LEU A 378 -1.70 22.51 -6.95
N LEU A 379 -1.09 23.67 -7.15
CA LEU A 379 -1.31 24.87 -6.32
C LEU A 379 -2.66 25.57 -6.59
N GLY A 380 -3.38 25.19 -7.64
CA GLY A 380 -4.70 25.75 -7.97
C GLY A 380 -4.64 27.17 -8.54
N VAL A 381 -3.56 27.49 -9.26
CA VAL A 381 -3.41 28.77 -9.97
C VAL A 381 -3.68 28.65 -11.48
N ARG A 382 -4.20 27.49 -11.91
CA ARG A 382 -4.70 27.21 -13.27
C ARG A 382 -6.01 26.45 -13.23
#